data_AF-A0A0L0LC89-F1
#
_entry.id   AF-A0A0L0LC89-F1
#
_cell.length_a   1.000
_cell.length_b   1.000
_cell.length_c   1.000
_cell.angle_alpha   90.00
_cell.angle_beta   90.00
_cell.angle_gamma   90.00
#
_symmetry.space_group_name_H-M   'P 1'
#
loop_
_entity.id
_entity.type
_entity.pdbx_description
1 polymer ?
#
loop_
_entity_poly.entity_id
_entity_poly.type
_entity_poly.pdbx_seq_one_letter_code
_entity_poly.pdbx_strand_id
1 'polypeptide(L)'
;MSLPRKAQLRFGARVHWMNSWEFLGAGTVPDGVVGIVLPYAMKKDAENIIKTWARKNGIKDDQIHTEYSSNHLEKNLNTYFSDEVGGNGNGNGNGADYAVPGVTTRRQIPAHLMRSPGPVTVPPAPRKWEGEFLVKTKRVRPLKGQPRTYFSPKKMQELMTSIKAIGQVTAIIVRPIDDDPNFDYELIEGERRLRACTKLGVEEMLATVREVKDSEDQFKKSFVANFAREGHTPLETARSIRRMMDFPEYADLSKMAALRIIASLTGKTDVWAFNYLKLLNLPKEVQDMLEPDDNERSALPQSMGVFLASIESREIQLKVCKEAVEKGLSVAKAKHLARQLASAAGIRVGSPGRSPREDYVILRNYLRKANENLEHLVDMPHRAIDELFQNRPLEDRQNVLKEIDDLAEKLTMLRDQVDLRTTVRSKD
;
A
#
# COMPACT_ATOMS: atom_id res chain seq x y z
N MET A 1 -48.89 38.10 -4.54
CA MET A 1 -49.01 36.63 -4.66
C MET A 1 -47.60 36.05 -4.59
N SER A 2 -47.12 35.72 -3.39
CA SER A 2 -47.02 34.33 -2.90
C SER A 2 -46.00 33.48 -3.68
N LEU A 3 -44.86 33.18 -3.05
CA LEU A 3 -44.12 31.95 -3.32
C LEU A 3 -45.02 30.74 -3.00
N PRO A 4 -44.77 29.59 -3.66
CA PRO A 4 -44.41 28.45 -2.82
C PRO A 4 -43.30 27.53 -3.38
N ARG A 5 -42.53 27.01 -2.40
CA ARG A 5 -42.02 25.63 -2.26
C ARG A 5 -40.83 25.13 -3.09
N LYS A 6 -39.74 24.89 -2.34
CA LYS A 6 -38.91 23.66 -2.31
C LYS A 6 -39.07 22.70 -3.51
N ALA A 7 -38.05 22.64 -4.35
CA ALA A 7 -37.71 21.42 -5.08
C ALA A 7 -36.53 20.73 -4.37
N GLN A 8 -36.86 19.76 -3.51
CA GLN A 8 -35.98 18.63 -3.25
C GLN A 8 -35.69 17.95 -4.58
N LEU A 9 -34.43 17.92 -5.01
CA LEU A 9 -34.01 16.94 -6.00
C LEU A 9 -33.70 15.61 -5.27
N ARG A 10 -34.76 14.82 -5.10
CA ARG A 10 -34.64 13.36 -4.97
C ARG A 10 -34.54 12.76 -6.38
N PHE A 11 -33.39 12.21 -6.73
CA PHE A 11 -33.24 11.09 -7.67
C PHE A 11 -32.17 10.18 -7.04
N GLY A 12 -32.38 8.88 -6.79
CA GLY A 12 -33.34 7.99 -7.43
C GLY A 12 -32.84 7.44 -8.76
N ALA A 13 -31.54 7.16 -8.87
CA ALA A 13 -30.99 6.31 -9.92
C ALA A 13 -30.16 5.20 -9.27
N ARG A 14 -30.64 3.95 -9.38
CA ARG A 14 -29.82 2.76 -9.15
C ARG A 14 -28.65 2.82 -10.13
N VAL A 15 -27.46 3.09 -9.62
CA VAL A 15 -26.22 2.76 -10.32
C VAL A 15 -25.66 1.54 -9.61
N HIS A 16 -25.99 0.36 -10.16
CA HIS A 16 -25.22 -0.84 -9.89
C HIS A 16 -23.83 -0.66 -10.49
N TRP A 17 -22.84 -0.35 -9.66
CA TRP A 17 -21.45 -0.74 -9.92
C TRP A 17 -20.86 -1.31 -8.63
N MET A 18 -20.54 -2.60 -8.72
CA MET A 18 -19.90 -3.41 -7.71
C MET A 18 -18.43 -3.03 -7.54
N ASN A 19 -17.93 -3.35 -6.35
CA ASN A 19 -16.59 -3.19 -5.78
C ASN A 19 -16.41 -1.85 -5.06
N SER A 20 -16.18 -1.97 -3.76
CA SER A 20 -16.08 -0.95 -2.72
C SER A 20 -14.91 0.03 -2.92
N TRP A 21 -15.22 1.31 -3.12
CA TRP A 21 -14.28 2.42 -3.03
C TRP A 21 -14.97 3.53 -2.24
N GLU A 22 -14.55 3.75 -1.00
CA GLU A 22 -15.15 4.77 -0.13
C GLU A 22 -14.82 6.18 -0.66
N PHE A 23 -15.87 6.88 -1.07
CA PHE A 23 -15.88 8.30 -1.39
C PHE A 23 -15.74 9.07 -0.06
N LEU A 24 -14.65 9.82 0.17
CA LEU A 24 -14.41 10.53 1.44
C LEU A 24 -15.19 11.86 1.60
N GLY A 25 -16.17 12.12 0.72
CA GLY A 25 -17.12 13.22 0.83
C GLY A 25 -16.88 14.36 -0.15
N ALA A 26 -17.96 15.03 -0.54
CA ALA A 26 -17.96 16.33 -1.21
C ALA A 26 -18.58 17.34 -0.25
N GLY A 27 -17.81 18.37 0.13
CA GLY A 27 -18.31 19.50 0.90
C GLY A 27 -18.50 20.70 -0.01
N THR A 28 -19.62 21.41 0.14
CA THR A 28 -19.78 22.77 -0.42
C THR A 28 -19.03 23.76 0.47
N VAL A 29 -17.97 24.35 -0.07
CA VAL A 29 -17.32 25.54 0.50
C VAL A 29 -18.21 26.74 0.15
N PRO A 30 -18.29 27.82 0.97
CA PRO A 30 -18.94 29.04 0.55
C PRO A 30 -18.33 29.52 -0.78
N ASP A 31 -19.15 30.06 -1.67
CA ASP A 31 -18.80 30.52 -3.03
C ASP A 31 -18.50 29.44 -4.09
N GLY A 32 -19.36 28.42 -4.18
CA GLY A 32 -19.46 27.60 -5.40
C GLY A 32 -18.26 26.70 -5.70
N VAL A 33 -17.30 26.58 -4.77
CA VAL A 33 -16.14 25.71 -4.89
C VAL A 33 -16.46 24.31 -4.37
N VAL A 34 -16.22 23.29 -5.21
CA VAL A 34 -16.34 21.88 -4.85
C VAL A 34 -14.95 21.29 -4.63
N GLY A 35 -14.64 20.89 -3.40
CA GLY A 35 -13.40 20.18 -3.06
C GLY A 35 -13.53 18.68 -3.30
N ILE A 36 -12.53 18.07 -3.97
CA ILE A 36 -12.45 16.61 -4.17
C ILE A 36 -11.17 16.10 -3.49
N VAL A 37 -11.31 15.17 -2.54
CA VAL A 37 -10.18 14.55 -1.85
C VAL A 37 -9.83 13.23 -2.53
N LEU A 38 -8.59 13.12 -3.04
CA LEU A 38 -8.08 11.92 -3.70
C LEU A 38 -6.91 11.29 -2.94
N PRO A 39 -6.75 9.95 -2.96
CA PRO A 39 -5.58 9.29 -2.40
C PRO A 39 -4.29 9.75 -3.09
N TYR A 40 -3.20 9.89 -2.31
CA TYR A 40 -1.91 10.38 -2.79
C TYR A 40 -1.35 9.62 -4.02
N ALA A 41 -1.64 8.32 -4.11
CA ALA A 41 -1.22 7.45 -5.21
C ALA A 41 -1.80 7.85 -6.59
N MET A 42 -2.86 8.67 -6.62
CA MET A 42 -3.54 9.10 -7.84
C MET A 42 -3.08 10.48 -8.35
N LYS A 43 -1.97 11.03 -7.82
CA LYS A 43 -1.49 12.37 -8.22
C LYS A 43 -1.28 12.52 -9.73
N LYS A 44 -0.89 11.46 -10.46
CA LYS A 44 -0.73 11.50 -11.93
C LYS A 44 -2.04 11.46 -12.71
N ASP A 45 -3.12 10.92 -12.13
CA ASP A 45 -4.41 10.72 -12.80
C ASP A 45 -5.53 11.64 -12.29
N ALA A 46 -5.25 12.42 -11.23
CA ALA A 46 -6.20 13.27 -10.52
C ALA A 46 -6.91 14.28 -11.43
N GLU A 47 -6.17 14.97 -12.30
CA GLU A 47 -6.73 15.96 -13.22
C GLU A 47 -7.75 15.37 -14.20
N ASN A 48 -7.49 14.17 -14.72
CA ASN A 48 -8.40 13.50 -15.65
C ASN A 48 -9.68 13.06 -14.94
N ILE A 49 -9.57 12.60 -13.69
CA ILE A 49 -10.72 12.21 -12.87
C ILE A 49 -11.59 13.43 -12.54
N ILE A 50 -10.97 14.54 -12.13
CA ILE A 50 -11.67 15.79 -11.78
C ILE A 50 -12.36 16.38 -13.03
N LYS A 51 -11.67 16.47 -14.17
CA LYS A 51 -12.25 16.97 -15.42
C LYS A 51 -13.38 16.08 -15.92
N THR A 52 -13.25 14.76 -15.80
CA THR A 52 -14.31 13.81 -16.20
C THR A 52 -15.56 13.96 -15.32
N TRP A 53 -15.39 14.14 -14.00
CA TRP A 53 -16.50 14.40 -13.09
C TRP A 53 -17.13 15.77 -13.36
N ALA A 54 -16.34 16.81 -13.57
CA ALA A 54 -16.82 18.17 -13.83
C ALA A 54 -17.67 18.24 -15.11
N ARG A 55 -17.20 17.64 -16.22
CA ARG A 55 -17.95 17.57 -17.48
C ARG A 55 -19.28 16.83 -17.33
N LYS A 56 -19.31 15.74 -16.55
CA LYS A 56 -20.55 15.00 -16.26
C LYS A 56 -21.57 15.82 -15.45
N ASN A 57 -21.12 16.85 -14.74
CA ASN A 57 -21.96 17.75 -13.95
C ASN A 57 -22.16 19.13 -14.61
N GLY A 58 -21.80 19.27 -15.90
CA GLY A 58 -22.02 20.50 -16.67
C GLY A 58 -21.08 21.66 -16.32
N ILE A 59 -20.00 21.40 -15.59
CA ILE A 59 -18.96 22.39 -15.26
C ILE A 59 -17.96 22.44 -16.41
N LYS A 60 -17.67 23.63 -16.93
CA LYS A 60 -16.72 23.80 -18.04
C LYS A 60 -15.28 23.71 -17.54
N ASP A 61 -14.38 23.26 -18.40
CA ASP A 61 -12.97 23.02 -18.06
C ASP A 61 -12.24 24.29 -17.55
N ASP A 62 -12.66 25.48 -17.96
CA ASP A 62 -12.15 26.79 -17.53
C ASP A 62 -12.59 27.22 -16.12
N GLN A 63 -13.55 26.50 -15.54
CA GLN A 63 -14.04 26.72 -14.16
C GLN A 63 -13.39 25.77 -13.16
N ILE A 64 -12.42 24.95 -13.59
CA ILE A 64 -11.75 23.94 -12.77
C ILE A 64 -10.37 24.44 -12.35
N HIS A 65 -10.21 24.73 -11.06
CA HIS A 65 -8.91 25.03 -10.45
C HIS A 65 -8.43 23.84 -9.62
N THR A 66 -7.21 23.35 -9.88
CA THR A 66 -6.58 22.24 -9.15
C THR A 66 -5.41 22.74 -8.32
N GLU A 67 -5.51 22.59 -7.00
CA GLU A 67 -4.40 22.81 -6.07
C GLU A 67 -4.00 21.49 -5.40
N TYR A 68 -2.69 21.26 -5.29
CA TYR A 68 -2.14 20.06 -4.68
C TYR A 68 -1.50 20.40 -3.33
N SER A 69 -2.12 20.01 -2.22
CA SER A 69 -1.48 20.09 -0.89
C SER A 69 -0.61 18.85 -0.65
N SER A 70 0.66 19.06 -0.26
CA SER A 70 1.62 17.99 0.04
C SER A 70 1.73 17.65 1.52
N ASN A 71 0.91 18.27 2.39
CA ASN A 71 0.96 18.04 3.83
C ASN A 71 -0.13 17.06 4.29
N HIS A 72 0.26 16.13 5.17
CA HIS A 72 -0.63 15.27 5.95
C HIS A 72 -1.89 16.01 6.38
N LEU A 73 -3.04 15.39 6.12
CA LEU A 73 -4.37 15.80 6.57
C LEU A 73 -4.32 16.21 8.04
N GLU A 74 -4.44 17.52 8.29
CA GLU A 74 -5.12 18.13 9.45
C GLU A 74 -5.04 19.67 9.49
N LYS A 75 -4.22 20.35 8.67
CA LYS A 75 -4.02 21.81 8.83
C LYS A 75 -4.48 22.78 7.74
N ASN A 76 -4.94 22.35 6.57
CA ASN A 76 -5.20 23.31 5.46
C ASN A 76 -6.67 23.47 5.03
N LEU A 77 -7.64 22.96 5.79
CA LEU A 77 -9.04 23.39 5.61
C LEU A 77 -9.39 24.62 6.45
N ASN A 78 -8.61 24.96 7.48
CA ASN A 78 -8.87 26.16 8.31
C ASN A 78 -8.21 27.44 7.78
N THR A 79 -7.23 27.34 6.88
CA THR A 79 -6.51 28.52 6.37
C THR A 79 -7.24 29.23 5.22
N TYR A 80 -8.24 28.60 4.59
CA TYR A 80 -9.14 29.26 3.64
C TYR A 80 -10.34 29.97 4.31
N PHE A 81 -10.43 29.93 5.64
CA PHE A 81 -11.54 30.51 6.42
C PHE A 81 -11.08 31.60 7.39
N SER A 82 -9.91 32.21 7.19
CA SER A 82 -9.38 33.20 8.13
C SER A 82 -8.49 34.22 7.43
N ASP A 83 -9.05 35.04 6.54
CA ASP A 83 -8.44 36.31 6.12
C ASP A 83 -9.52 37.30 5.63
N GLU A 84 -10.34 37.78 6.56
CA GLU A 84 -10.83 39.16 6.52
C GLU A 84 -10.87 39.65 7.97
N VAL A 85 -9.80 40.30 8.44
CA VAL A 85 -9.81 41.61 9.11
C VAL A 85 -8.35 42.04 9.31
N GLY A 86 -7.91 43.06 8.57
CA GLY A 86 -6.58 43.64 8.77
C GLY A 86 -6.24 44.80 7.85
N GLY A 87 -7.11 45.81 7.74
CA GLY A 87 -6.84 47.04 6.98
C GLY A 87 -7.23 48.29 7.76
N ASN A 88 -6.27 48.85 8.51
CA ASN A 88 -6.36 50.16 9.14
C ASN A 88 -6.22 51.25 8.06
N GLY A 89 -7.14 52.21 7.98
CA GLY A 89 -7.03 53.31 7.02
C GLY A 89 -8.22 54.29 7.01
N ASN A 90 -8.04 55.43 7.67
CA ASN A 90 -8.85 56.65 7.57
C ASN A 90 -9.13 57.08 6.11
N GLY A 91 -10.33 57.59 5.83
CA GLY A 91 -10.58 58.38 4.61
C GLY A 91 -12.05 58.68 4.32
N ASN A 92 -12.44 59.94 4.56
CA ASN A 92 -13.71 60.58 4.17
C ASN A 92 -14.13 60.33 2.72
N GLY A 93 -15.45 60.28 2.46
CA GLY A 93 -15.99 60.70 1.16
C GLY A 93 -17.31 60.06 0.74
N ASN A 94 -18.40 60.82 0.90
CA ASN A 94 -19.67 60.84 0.16
C ASN A 94 -19.88 59.88 -1.03
N GLY A 95 -21.10 59.33 -1.12
CA GLY A 95 -21.77 59.23 -2.42
C GLY A 95 -22.70 58.03 -2.64
N ALA A 96 -24.00 58.32 -2.59
CA ALA A 96 -25.08 57.77 -3.41
C ALA A 96 -25.45 56.27 -3.29
N ASP A 97 -26.63 56.05 -2.71
CA ASP A 97 -27.79 55.36 -3.29
C ASP A 97 -27.53 54.21 -4.26
N TYR A 98 -27.98 53.00 -3.92
CA TYR A 98 -29.13 52.36 -4.57
C TYR A 98 -29.65 51.24 -3.67
N ALA A 99 -30.86 51.46 -3.13
CA ALA A 99 -31.63 50.46 -2.40
C ALA A 99 -32.28 49.46 -3.37
N VAL A 100 -32.25 48.18 -3.03
CA VAL A 100 -33.21 47.18 -3.55
C VAL A 100 -33.81 46.43 -2.35
N PRO A 101 -35.15 46.34 -2.23
CA PRO A 101 -35.82 46.02 -0.97
C PRO A 101 -36.19 44.54 -0.83
N GLY A 102 -36.23 44.08 0.42
CA GLY A 102 -37.05 42.96 0.84
C GLY A 102 -36.28 41.70 1.25
N VAL A 103 -36.24 41.42 2.56
CA VAL A 103 -36.97 40.31 3.19
C VAL A 103 -36.70 40.39 4.69
N THR A 104 -37.73 40.84 5.40
CA THR A 104 -37.85 40.74 6.86
C THR A 104 -38.12 39.29 7.21
N THR A 105 -37.23 38.59 7.92
CA THR A 105 -37.68 37.67 8.96
C THR A 105 -36.59 37.44 10.02
N ARG A 106 -36.80 38.11 11.15
CA ARG A 106 -36.16 37.86 12.43
C ARG A 106 -36.57 36.45 12.89
N ARG A 107 -35.67 35.47 12.87
CA ARG A 107 -35.80 34.24 13.66
C ARG A 107 -34.83 34.30 14.82
N GLN A 108 -35.39 34.48 16.01
CA GLN A 108 -34.67 34.37 17.28
C GLN A 108 -34.06 32.97 17.40
N ILE A 109 -32.74 32.91 17.58
CA ILE A 109 -32.04 31.68 17.95
C ILE A 109 -32.24 31.48 19.46
N PRO A 110 -32.67 30.30 19.92
CA PRO A 110 -32.92 30.04 21.34
C PRO A 110 -31.62 30.13 22.17
N ALA A 111 -31.72 30.76 23.34
CA ALA A 111 -30.61 31.18 24.21
C ALA A 111 -29.67 30.06 24.72
N HIS A 112 -29.98 28.79 24.48
CA HIS A 112 -29.13 27.66 24.91
C HIS A 112 -27.92 27.38 24.00
N LEU A 113 -27.84 28.02 22.81
CA LEU A 113 -26.72 27.92 21.88
C LEU A 113 -25.63 28.99 22.10
N MET A 114 -25.81 29.92 23.05
CA MET A 114 -24.74 30.82 23.51
C MET A 114 -24.00 30.21 24.70
N ARG A 115 -23.23 29.14 24.45
CA ARG A 115 -22.11 28.81 25.36
C ARG A 115 -20.88 29.51 24.83
N SER A 116 -20.33 30.43 25.62
CA SER A 116 -19.05 31.09 25.33
C SER A 116 -17.97 30.06 24.98
N PRO A 117 -17.14 30.30 23.95
CA PRO A 117 -15.97 29.46 23.71
C PRO A 117 -15.07 29.53 24.93
N GLY A 118 -14.75 28.38 25.50
CA GLY A 118 -13.75 28.28 26.57
C GLY A 118 -12.38 28.77 26.07
N PRO A 119 -11.48 29.15 26.99
CA PRO A 119 -10.18 29.72 26.63
C PRO A 119 -9.40 28.74 25.75
N VAL A 120 -8.95 29.23 24.60
CA VAL A 120 -8.01 28.56 23.70
C VAL A 120 -6.74 28.27 24.49
N THR A 121 -6.48 26.98 24.74
CA THR A 121 -5.26 26.54 25.42
C THR A 121 -4.09 26.70 24.45
N VAL A 122 -3.17 27.60 24.80
CA VAL A 122 -1.87 27.72 24.13
C VAL A 122 -1.16 26.35 24.25
N PRO A 123 -0.62 25.77 23.18
CA PRO A 123 0.14 24.53 23.29
C PRO A 123 1.30 24.71 24.28
N PRO A 124 1.56 23.73 25.16
CA PRO A 124 2.62 23.85 26.16
C PRO A 124 3.97 24.10 25.47
N ALA A 125 4.84 24.86 26.13
CA ALA A 125 6.21 25.07 25.70
C ALA A 125 6.92 23.73 25.38
N PRO A 126 7.82 23.69 24.38
CA PRO A 126 8.54 22.46 24.04
C PRO A 126 9.20 21.89 25.29
N ARG A 127 9.00 20.59 25.53
CA ARG A 127 9.54 19.94 26.72
C ARG A 127 11.07 19.93 26.64
N LYS A 128 11.76 19.92 27.79
CA LYS A 128 13.24 20.03 27.95
C LYS A 128 14.08 19.07 27.07
N TRP A 129 13.46 18.08 26.44
CA TRP A 129 14.09 16.99 25.72
C TRP A 129 13.63 16.86 24.25
N GLU A 130 12.83 17.78 23.72
CA GLU A 130 12.42 17.75 22.30
C GLU A 130 13.46 18.48 21.43
N GLY A 131 14.21 17.72 20.61
CA GLY A 131 15.28 18.25 19.77
C GLY A 131 16.22 17.18 19.21
N GLU A 132 17.18 17.58 18.37
CA GLU A 132 18.29 16.73 17.94
C GLU A 132 19.47 16.86 18.91
N PHE A 133 19.95 15.74 19.43
CA PHE A 133 21.02 15.64 20.41
C PHE A 133 22.04 14.59 19.99
N LEU A 134 23.29 14.77 20.41
CA LEU A 134 24.28 13.70 20.38
C LEU A 134 24.05 12.79 21.59
N VAL A 135 23.81 11.50 21.35
CA VAL A 135 23.59 10.50 22.40
C VAL A 135 24.67 9.43 22.32
N LYS A 136 25.12 8.93 23.48
CA LYS A 136 26.10 7.84 23.54
C LYS A 136 25.52 6.59 22.91
N THR A 137 26.15 6.08 21.85
CA THR A 137 25.64 4.93 21.08
C THR A 137 25.43 3.69 21.96
N LYS A 138 26.30 3.48 22.97
CA LYS A 138 26.19 2.37 23.92
C LYS A 138 25.00 2.48 24.89
N ARG A 139 24.44 3.68 25.10
CA ARG A 139 23.31 3.92 26.01
C ARG A 139 21.95 3.93 25.28
N VAL A 140 21.93 3.55 23.99
CA VAL A 140 20.71 3.37 23.20
C VAL A 140 20.38 1.88 23.07
N ARG A 141 19.27 1.46 23.66
CA ARG A 141 18.72 0.11 23.55
C ARG A 141 17.95 -0.05 22.25
N PRO A 142 18.16 -1.11 21.45
CA PRO A 142 17.29 -1.40 20.31
C PRO A 142 15.88 -1.81 20.79
N LEU A 143 14.84 -1.37 20.09
CA LEU A 143 13.47 -1.73 20.43
C LEU A 143 13.19 -3.22 20.12
N LYS A 144 12.70 -3.94 21.12
CA LYS A 144 12.34 -5.35 20.97
C LYS A 144 11.17 -5.51 19.99
N GLY A 145 11.28 -6.48 19.09
CA GLY A 145 10.25 -6.86 18.12
C GLY A 145 10.07 -5.89 16.95
N GLN A 146 11.08 -5.08 16.60
CA GLN A 146 11.05 -4.25 15.40
C GLN A 146 10.65 -5.09 14.16
N PRO A 147 9.75 -4.60 13.28
CA PRO A 147 9.30 -5.30 12.08
C PRO A 147 10.43 -5.79 11.18
N ARG A 148 11.49 -4.99 11.08
CA ARG A 148 12.63 -5.24 10.21
C ARG A 148 13.76 -5.93 10.98
N THR A 149 14.08 -7.14 10.56
CA THR A 149 15.08 -8.03 11.18
C THR A 149 16.22 -8.36 10.22
N TYR A 150 15.97 -8.37 8.92
CA TYR A 150 16.94 -8.64 7.87
C TYR A 150 17.59 -7.35 7.35
N PHE A 151 18.92 -7.38 7.28
CA PHE A 151 19.73 -6.30 6.73
C PHE A 151 20.79 -6.90 5.82
N SER A 152 20.69 -6.64 4.52
CA SER A 152 21.69 -7.08 3.54
C SER A 152 23.09 -6.61 3.98
N PRO A 153 24.08 -7.53 4.06
CA PRO A 153 25.46 -7.19 4.41
C PRO A 153 26.06 -6.14 3.48
N LYS A 154 25.76 -6.22 2.18
CA LYS A 154 26.21 -5.24 1.18
C LYS A 154 25.66 -3.84 1.47
N LYS A 155 24.33 -3.71 1.61
CA LYS A 155 23.67 -2.44 1.97
C LYS A 155 24.10 -1.91 3.34
N MET A 156 24.54 -2.79 4.23
CA MET A 156 25.10 -2.41 5.52
C MET A 156 26.50 -1.82 5.35
N GLN A 157 27.35 -2.47 4.55
CA GLN A 157 28.70 -2.01 4.25
C GLN A 157 28.69 -0.65 3.54
N GLU A 158 27.79 -0.46 2.57
CA GLU A 158 27.60 0.83 1.89
C GLU A 158 27.24 1.95 2.87
N LEU A 159 26.31 1.69 3.79
CA LEU A 159 25.93 2.66 4.83
C LEU A 159 27.09 2.96 5.77
N MET A 160 27.86 1.94 6.18
CA MET A 160 29.04 2.11 7.02
C MET A 160 30.11 2.96 6.32
N THR A 161 30.36 2.72 5.03
CA THR A 161 31.30 3.53 4.22
C THR A 161 30.83 4.98 4.13
N SER A 162 29.54 5.21 3.90
CA SER A 162 28.97 6.56 3.90
C SER A 162 29.12 7.26 5.25
N ILE A 163 28.78 6.58 6.36
CA ILE A 163 28.93 7.15 7.71
C ILE A 163 30.40 7.46 8.03
N LYS A 164 31.35 6.63 7.59
CA LYS A 164 32.79 6.92 7.74
C LYS A 164 33.23 8.16 6.95
N ALA A 165 32.66 8.37 5.76
CA ALA A 165 33.09 9.44 4.86
C ALA A 165 32.55 10.82 5.24
N ILE A 166 31.25 10.89 5.60
CA ILE A 166 30.55 12.17 5.83
C ILE A 166 29.88 12.28 7.21
N GLY A 167 30.09 11.30 8.08
CA GLY A 167 29.40 11.21 9.37
C GLY A 167 27.94 10.76 9.25
N GLN A 168 27.25 10.69 10.38
CA GLN A 168 25.81 10.42 10.41
C GLN A 168 25.03 11.71 10.11
N VAL A 169 24.55 11.85 8.88
CA VAL A 169 23.76 13.04 8.47
C VAL A 169 22.33 13.01 9.00
N THR A 170 21.69 11.85 9.03
CA THR A 170 20.29 11.72 9.47
C THR A 170 20.21 11.19 10.90
N ALA A 171 19.53 11.92 11.78
CA ALA A 171 19.27 11.50 13.14
C ALA A 171 18.50 10.16 13.23
N ILE A 172 18.76 9.37 14.28
CA ILE A 172 17.86 8.30 14.71
C ILE A 172 16.74 8.89 15.57
N ILE A 173 15.62 8.20 15.73
CA ILE A 173 14.57 8.64 16.66
C ILE A 173 14.66 7.74 17.89
N VAL A 174 14.68 8.35 19.08
CA VAL A 174 14.74 7.62 20.35
C VAL A 174 13.72 8.17 21.34
N ARG A 175 13.33 7.35 22.31
CA ARG A 175 12.59 7.79 23.50
C ARG A 175 13.45 7.66 24.76
N PRO A 176 13.33 8.57 25.73
CA PRO A 176 13.95 8.37 27.03
C PRO A 176 13.34 7.15 27.73
N ILE A 177 14.16 6.41 28.47
CA ILE A 177 13.74 5.30 29.32
C ILE A 177 14.44 5.36 30.67
N ASP A 178 13.74 4.93 31.71
CA ASP A 178 14.25 4.88 33.09
C ASP A 178 14.18 3.44 33.67
N ASP A 179 13.90 2.44 32.83
CA ASP A 179 13.65 1.05 33.22
C ASP A 179 14.93 0.20 33.37
N ASP A 180 16.05 0.63 32.79
CA ASP A 180 17.34 -0.07 32.83
C ASP A 180 18.50 0.92 33.01
N PRO A 181 19.31 0.84 34.08
CA PRO A 181 20.40 1.79 34.33
C PRO A 181 21.52 1.78 33.28
N ASN A 182 21.57 0.76 32.40
CA ASN A 182 22.54 0.68 31.31
C ASN A 182 22.13 1.48 30.08
N PHE A 183 20.85 1.84 29.94
CA PHE A 183 20.30 2.49 28.77
C PHE A 183 19.50 3.73 29.16
N ASP A 184 19.82 4.87 28.55
CA ASP A 184 19.07 6.12 28.78
C ASP A 184 17.96 6.29 27.74
N TYR A 185 18.10 5.57 26.61
CA TYR A 185 17.24 5.73 25.45
C TYR A 185 16.86 4.38 24.86
N GLU A 186 15.65 4.29 24.33
CA GLU A 186 15.21 3.19 23.49
C GLU A 186 14.95 3.66 22.06
N LEU A 187 15.46 2.90 21.09
CA LEU A 187 15.38 3.24 19.67
C LEU A 187 13.96 3.13 19.13
N ILE A 188 13.43 4.22 18.58
CA ILE A 188 12.15 4.24 17.88
C ILE A 188 12.34 3.89 16.40
N GLU A 189 13.24 4.61 15.73
CA GLU A 189 13.52 4.46 14.30
C GLU A 189 15.01 4.62 14.01
N GLY A 190 15.49 3.94 12.97
CA GLY A 190 16.88 4.05 12.51
C GLY A 190 17.80 2.90 12.91
N GLU A 191 17.25 1.69 13.10
CA GLU A 191 17.99 0.48 13.52
C GLU A 191 19.25 0.22 12.67
N ARG A 192 19.18 0.46 11.35
CA ARG A 192 20.35 0.35 10.46
C ARG A 192 21.48 1.29 10.85
N ARG A 193 21.15 2.53 11.22
CA ARG A 193 22.15 3.52 11.62
C ARG A 193 22.73 3.17 12.98
N LEU A 194 21.89 2.78 13.94
CA LEU A 194 22.35 2.29 15.24
C LEU A 194 23.34 1.13 15.05
N ARG A 195 22.97 0.11 14.27
CA ARG A 195 23.86 -1.03 13.96
C ARG A 195 25.15 -0.62 13.26
N ALA A 196 25.07 0.27 12.27
CA ALA A 196 26.25 0.75 11.57
C ALA A 196 27.20 1.49 12.53
N CYS A 197 26.69 2.46 13.29
CA CYS A 197 27.46 3.23 14.27
C CYS A 197 28.08 2.32 15.34
N THR A 198 27.32 1.35 15.86
CA THR A 198 27.84 0.35 16.82
C THR A 198 28.96 -0.48 16.21
N LYS A 199 28.82 -0.97 14.97
CA LYS A 199 29.88 -1.73 14.27
C LYS A 199 31.11 -0.88 13.95
N LEU A 200 30.92 0.41 13.70
CA LEU A 200 31.98 1.36 13.43
C LEU A 200 32.70 1.84 14.71
N GLY A 201 32.16 1.56 15.89
CA GLY A 201 32.70 2.06 17.16
C GLY A 201 32.49 3.56 17.36
N VAL A 202 31.47 4.14 16.73
CA VAL A 202 31.10 5.54 16.92
C VAL A 202 30.65 5.74 18.38
N GLU A 203 31.23 6.72 19.08
CA GLU A 203 30.93 6.96 20.49
C GLU A 203 29.59 7.66 20.69
N GLU A 204 29.31 8.66 19.86
CA GLU A 204 28.11 9.51 19.92
C GLU A 204 27.42 9.58 18.57
N MET A 205 26.09 9.50 18.59
CA MET A 205 25.26 9.47 17.39
C MET A 205 24.18 10.53 17.46
N LEU A 206 23.83 11.10 16.31
CA LEU A 206 22.77 12.11 16.22
C LEU A 206 21.40 11.44 16.42
N ALA A 207 20.62 11.93 17.38
CA ALA A 207 19.31 11.39 17.71
C ALA A 207 18.29 12.48 17.99
N THR A 208 17.08 12.35 17.44
CA THR A 208 15.92 13.12 17.84
C THR A 208 15.26 12.43 19.03
N VAL A 209 15.26 13.07 20.20
CA VAL A 209 14.61 12.54 21.40
C VAL A 209 13.13 12.93 21.37
N ARG A 210 12.24 11.94 21.49
CA ARG A 210 10.78 12.12 21.54
C ARG A 210 10.21 11.37 22.73
N GLU A 211 9.41 12.05 23.54
CA GLU A 211 8.70 11.41 24.63
C GLU A 211 7.53 10.60 24.04
N VAL A 212 7.63 9.27 24.11
CA VAL A 212 6.57 8.39 23.63
C VAL A 212 6.01 7.60 24.80
N LYS A 213 4.83 8.06 25.25
CA LYS A 213 4.11 7.47 26.37
C LYS A 213 3.53 6.09 26.08
N ASP A 214 3.34 5.75 24.80
CA ASP A 214 2.72 4.49 24.37
C ASP A 214 3.55 3.82 23.27
N SER A 215 4.26 2.75 23.62
CA SER A 215 5.03 1.93 22.68
C SER A 215 4.17 1.18 21.66
N GLU A 216 2.90 0.93 21.95
CA GLU A 216 1.98 0.27 21.02
C GLU A 216 1.59 1.21 19.89
N ASP A 217 1.16 2.43 20.22
CA ASP A 217 0.85 3.48 19.25
C ASP A 217 2.05 3.76 18.33
N GLN A 218 3.25 3.75 18.91
CA GLN A 218 4.49 3.88 18.15
C GLN A 218 4.74 2.73 17.18
N PHE A 219 4.54 1.47 17.62
CA PHE A 219 4.67 0.32 16.73
C PHE A 219 3.63 0.38 15.61
N LYS A 220 2.38 0.79 15.89
CA LYS A 220 1.32 0.96 14.88
C LYS A 220 1.72 2.00 13.84
N LYS A 221 2.21 3.16 14.28
CA LYS A 221 2.72 4.22 13.39
C LYS A 221 3.90 3.74 12.55
N SER A 222 4.87 3.07 13.17
CA SER A 222 6.03 2.47 12.50
C SER A 222 5.62 1.40 11.49
N PHE A 223 4.66 0.54 11.84
CA PHE A 223 4.12 -0.49 10.96
C PHE A 223 3.52 0.14 9.70
N VAL A 224 2.64 1.13 9.84
CA VAL A 224 2.01 1.82 8.71
C VAL A 224 3.05 2.58 7.86
N ALA A 225 3.92 3.35 8.50
CA ALA A 225 4.93 4.16 7.81
C ALA A 225 5.98 3.32 7.06
N ASN A 226 6.38 2.18 7.64
CA ASN A 226 7.36 1.30 7.01
C ASN A 226 6.74 0.35 5.97
N PHE A 227 5.45 0.01 6.09
CA PHE A 227 4.78 -0.84 5.11
C PHE A 227 4.75 -0.22 3.71
N ALA A 228 4.65 1.11 3.61
CA ALA A 228 4.73 1.84 2.34
C ALA A 228 6.13 1.89 1.73
N ARG A 229 7.17 1.41 2.44
CA ARG A 229 8.55 1.35 1.95
C ARG A 229 8.83 -0.06 1.42
N GLU A 230 9.28 -0.16 0.18
CA GLU A 230 9.54 -1.42 -0.54
C GLU A 230 10.73 -2.23 0.00
N GLY A 231 10.70 -2.67 1.26
CA GLY A 231 11.86 -3.30 1.89
C GLY A 231 11.62 -4.36 2.95
N HIS A 232 10.37 -4.79 3.18
CA HIS A 232 10.08 -5.86 4.12
C HIS A 232 10.15 -7.23 3.46
N THR A 233 10.78 -8.19 4.15
CA THR A 233 10.71 -9.59 3.73
C THR A 233 9.31 -10.17 4.03
N PRO A 234 8.88 -11.24 3.33
CA PRO A 234 7.58 -11.85 3.60
C PRO A 234 7.36 -12.24 5.07
N LEU A 235 8.41 -12.72 5.75
CA LEU A 235 8.34 -13.13 7.14
C LEU A 235 8.32 -11.94 8.10
N GLU A 236 9.02 -10.84 7.79
CA GLU A 236 8.92 -9.60 8.56
C GLU A 236 7.51 -9.04 8.55
N THR A 237 6.89 -9.00 7.37
CA THR A 237 5.49 -8.60 7.23
C THR A 237 4.58 -9.51 8.05
N ALA A 238 4.77 -10.83 7.96
CA ALA A 238 3.97 -11.79 8.72
C ALA A 238 4.11 -11.63 10.25
N ARG A 239 5.35 -11.44 10.74
CA ARG A 239 5.64 -11.18 12.16
C ARG A 239 5.00 -9.86 12.63
N SER A 240 5.01 -8.85 11.79
CA SER A 240 4.42 -7.55 12.10
C SER A 240 2.89 -7.62 12.20
N ILE A 241 2.25 -8.34 11.27
CA ILE A 241 0.81 -8.62 11.34
C ILE A 241 0.48 -9.39 12.61
N ARG A 242 1.27 -10.41 12.98
CA ARG A 242 1.07 -11.15 14.22
C ARG A 242 1.17 -10.24 15.43
N ARG A 243 2.20 -9.41 15.51
CA ARG A 243 2.38 -8.46 16.61
C ARG A 243 1.24 -7.45 16.71
N MET A 244 0.74 -6.94 15.58
CA MET A 244 -0.46 -6.08 15.58
C MET A 244 -1.65 -6.80 16.20
N MET A 245 -1.88 -8.07 15.85
CA MET A 245 -2.98 -8.86 16.40
C MET A 245 -2.86 -9.13 17.91
N ASP A 246 -1.65 -9.08 18.47
CA ASP A 246 -1.41 -9.34 19.89
C ASP A 246 -1.73 -8.09 20.76
N PHE A 247 -2.08 -6.93 20.17
CA PHE A 247 -2.46 -5.75 20.95
C PHE A 247 -3.84 -5.88 21.60
N PRO A 248 -4.04 -5.29 22.80
CA PRO A 248 -5.29 -5.42 23.56
C PRO A 248 -6.55 -5.01 22.79
N GLU A 249 -6.46 -4.01 21.92
CA GLU A 249 -7.59 -3.53 21.10
C GLU A 249 -8.14 -4.56 20.10
N TYR A 250 -7.37 -5.61 19.79
CA TYR A 250 -7.80 -6.71 18.92
C TYR A 250 -8.15 -7.99 19.70
N ALA A 251 -7.95 -8.02 21.03
CA ALA A 251 -8.09 -9.23 21.84
C ALA A 251 -9.53 -9.80 21.81
N ASP A 252 -10.53 -8.93 21.80
CA ASP A 252 -11.95 -9.31 21.77
C ASP A 252 -12.50 -9.54 20.35
N LEU A 253 -11.68 -9.34 19.32
CA LEU A 253 -12.10 -9.50 17.93
C LEU A 253 -11.85 -10.92 17.43
N SER A 254 -12.73 -11.40 16.54
CA SER A 254 -12.40 -12.59 15.77
C SER A 254 -11.13 -12.36 14.94
N LYS A 255 -10.34 -13.42 14.74
CA LYS A 255 -9.12 -13.38 13.93
C LYS A 255 -9.31 -12.68 12.58
N MET A 256 -10.43 -12.93 11.89
CA MET A 256 -10.72 -12.30 10.59
C MET A 256 -11.09 -10.82 10.71
N ALA A 257 -11.79 -10.42 11.77
CA ALA A 257 -12.09 -9.02 12.03
C ALA A 257 -10.81 -8.22 12.32
N ALA A 258 -9.93 -8.76 13.17
CA ALA A 258 -8.63 -8.14 13.45
C ALA A 258 -7.79 -8.00 12.16
N LEU A 259 -7.68 -9.07 11.37
CA LEU A 259 -6.95 -9.04 10.10
C LEU A 259 -7.51 -8.04 9.09
N ARG A 260 -8.84 -7.83 9.05
CA ARG A 260 -9.47 -6.84 8.19
C ARG A 260 -9.04 -5.42 8.56
N ILE A 261 -9.03 -5.10 9.85
CA ILE A 261 -8.61 -3.78 10.35
C ILE A 261 -7.11 -3.58 10.09
N ILE A 262 -6.26 -4.55 10.42
CA ILE A 262 -4.81 -4.46 10.21
C ILE A 262 -4.47 -4.32 8.72
N ALA A 263 -5.17 -5.05 7.84
CA ALA A 263 -4.98 -4.96 6.41
C ALA A 263 -5.44 -3.60 5.83
N SER A 264 -6.54 -3.02 6.35
CA SER A 264 -7.02 -1.72 5.86
C SER A 264 -6.05 -0.58 6.19
N LEU A 265 -5.36 -0.62 7.35
CA LEU A 265 -4.31 0.33 7.72
C LEU A 265 -3.15 0.39 6.71
N THR A 266 -2.98 -0.67 5.91
CA THR A 266 -1.90 -0.83 4.94
C THR A 266 -2.38 -0.88 3.49
N GLY A 267 -3.67 -0.62 3.25
CA GLY A 267 -4.28 -0.68 1.91
C GLY A 267 -4.29 -2.09 1.30
N LYS A 268 -4.29 -3.14 2.12
CA LYS A 268 -4.32 -4.55 1.70
C LYS A 268 -5.64 -5.22 2.08
N THR A 269 -5.84 -6.43 1.57
CA THR A 269 -7.03 -7.24 1.86
C THR A 269 -6.81 -8.12 3.09
N ASP A 270 -7.89 -8.47 3.77
CA ASP A 270 -7.90 -9.44 4.85
C ASP A 270 -7.38 -10.82 4.40
N VAL A 271 -7.70 -11.23 3.17
CA VAL A 271 -7.15 -12.45 2.52
C VAL A 271 -5.63 -12.39 2.40
N TRP A 272 -5.08 -11.22 2.01
CA TRP A 272 -3.64 -11.03 1.92
C TRP A 272 -2.99 -11.16 3.30
N ALA A 273 -3.54 -10.50 4.33
CA ALA A 273 -2.99 -10.53 5.69
C ALA A 273 -3.07 -11.95 6.29
N PHE A 274 -4.19 -12.64 6.06
CA PHE A 274 -4.39 -14.03 6.47
C PHE A 274 -3.35 -14.97 5.85
N ASN A 275 -3.09 -14.83 4.55
CA ASN A 275 -2.11 -15.63 3.83
C ASN A 275 -0.67 -15.38 4.31
N TYR A 276 -0.31 -14.13 4.60
CA TYR A 276 0.98 -13.79 5.17
C TYR A 276 1.16 -14.37 6.56
N LEU A 277 0.14 -14.28 7.41
CA LEU A 277 0.21 -14.85 8.76
C LEU A 277 0.47 -16.36 8.75
N LYS A 278 -0.04 -17.08 7.74
CA LYS A 278 0.22 -18.52 7.57
C LYS A 278 1.69 -18.84 7.27
N LEU A 279 2.48 -17.90 6.76
CA LEU A 279 3.91 -18.12 6.52
C LEU A 279 4.67 -18.47 7.80
N LEU A 280 4.22 -17.94 8.95
CA LEU A 280 4.82 -18.24 10.26
C LEU A 280 4.61 -19.70 10.69
N ASN A 281 3.66 -20.41 10.06
CA ASN A 281 3.38 -21.81 10.35
C ASN A 281 4.20 -22.78 9.49
N LEU A 282 4.93 -22.28 8.49
CA LEU A 282 5.80 -23.09 7.65
C LEU A 282 6.97 -23.67 8.48
N PRO A 283 7.51 -24.84 8.11
CA PRO A 283 8.76 -25.37 8.64
C PRO A 283 9.88 -24.33 8.53
N LYS A 284 10.79 -24.34 9.50
CA LYS A 284 11.84 -23.33 9.62
C LYS A 284 12.72 -23.29 8.37
N GLU A 285 13.00 -24.44 7.79
CA GLU A 285 13.77 -24.60 6.55
C GLU A 285 13.09 -23.92 5.36
N VAL A 286 11.75 -23.98 5.26
CA VAL A 286 10.98 -23.29 4.20
C VAL A 286 10.95 -21.79 4.46
N GLN A 287 10.84 -21.38 5.72
CA GLN A 287 10.95 -19.97 6.10
C GLN A 287 12.31 -19.39 5.72
N ASP A 288 13.40 -20.11 5.98
CA ASP A 288 14.76 -19.66 5.67
C ASP A 288 14.95 -19.48 4.15
N MET A 289 14.33 -20.33 3.32
CA MET A 289 14.36 -20.17 1.86
C MET A 289 13.52 -18.99 1.33
N LEU A 290 12.56 -18.49 2.12
CA LEU A 290 11.81 -17.27 1.79
C LEU A 290 12.58 -15.99 2.13
N GLU A 291 13.54 -16.07 3.06
CA GLU A 291 14.39 -14.93 3.36
C GLU A 291 15.38 -14.68 2.20
N PRO A 292 15.60 -13.42 1.82
CA PRO A 292 16.54 -13.10 0.76
C PRO A 292 17.98 -13.38 1.18
N ASP A 293 18.78 -13.89 0.24
CA ASP A 293 20.23 -14.01 0.38
C ASP A 293 20.92 -12.64 0.28
N ASP A 294 22.26 -12.62 0.34
CA ASP A 294 23.05 -11.39 0.25
C ASP A 294 22.87 -10.63 -1.09
N ASN A 295 22.41 -11.33 -2.13
CA ASN A 295 22.08 -10.78 -3.45
C ASN A 295 20.63 -10.27 -3.52
N GLU A 296 19.92 -10.23 -2.40
CA GLU A 296 18.51 -9.85 -2.29
C GLU A 296 17.56 -10.79 -3.03
N ARG A 297 17.99 -12.03 -3.26
CA ARG A 297 17.20 -13.06 -3.93
C ARG A 297 16.79 -14.12 -2.93
N SER A 298 15.50 -14.35 -2.80
CA SER A 298 14.99 -15.52 -2.06
C SER A 298 15.13 -16.77 -2.94
N ALA A 299 15.59 -17.87 -2.36
CA ALA A 299 15.61 -19.17 -3.03
C ALA A 299 14.19 -19.64 -3.39
N LEU A 300 13.22 -19.29 -2.54
CA LEU A 300 11.81 -19.56 -2.76
C LEU A 300 11.02 -18.25 -2.96
N PRO A 301 10.26 -18.11 -4.06
CA PRO A 301 9.40 -16.95 -4.26
C PRO A 301 8.30 -16.88 -3.18
N GLN A 302 7.97 -15.67 -2.73
CA GLN A 302 6.88 -15.43 -1.76
C GLN A 302 5.55 -16.10 -2.15
N SER A 303 5.19 -16.05 -3.45
CA SER A 303 3.94 -16.64 -3.96
C SER A 303 3.90 -18.16 -3.82
N MET A 304 5.07 -18.82 -3.75
CA MET A 304 5.19 -20.23 -3.44
C MET A 304 5.04 -20.47 -1.93
N GLY A 305 5.70 -19.67 -1.09
CA GLY A 305 5.53 -19.75 0.37
C GLY A 305 4.07 -19.65 0.81
N VAL A 306 3.34 -18.67 0.28
CA VAL A 306 1.89 -18.51 0.55
C VAL A 306 1.09 -19.75 0.14
N PHE A 307 1.44 -20.36 -1.00
CA PHE A 307 0.76 -21.54 -1.48
C PHE A 307 1.08 -22.78 -0.62
N LEU A 308 2.35 -23.03 -0.30
CA LEU A 308 2.77 -24.13 0.58
C LEU A 308 2.11 -24.02 1.96
N ALA A 309 1.98 -22.79 2.48
CA ALA A 309 1.34 -22.54 3.76
C ALA A 309 -0.18 -22.83 3.77
N SER A 310 -0.78 -23.10 2.59
CA SER A 310 -2.17 -23.57 2.47
C SER A 310 -2.31 -25.10 2.54
N ILE A 311 -1.20 -25.85 2.55
CA ILE A 311 -1.18 -27.30 2.62
C ILE A 311 -0.99 -27.70 4.08
N GLU A 312 -1.81 -28.61 4.61
CA GLU A 312 -1.78 -28.96 6.04
C GLU A 312 -0.67 -29.96 6.43
N SER A 313 0.10 -30.47 5.46
CA SER A 313 1.24 -31.38 5.71
C SER A 313 2.59 -30.68 5.60
N ARG A 314 3.33 -30.68 6.72
CA ARG A 314 4.72 -30.18 6.80
C ARG A 314 5.68 -30.99 5.93
N GLU A 315 5.48 -32.29 5.81
CA GLU A 315 6.32 -33.16 5.00
C GLU A 315 6.22 -32.80 3.52
N ILE A 316 5.00 -32.58 3.02
CA ILE A 316 4.77 -32.17 1.64
C ILE A 316 5.33 -30.77 1.39
N GLN A 317 5.14 -29.83 2.32
CA GLN A 317 5.71 -28.50 2.22
C GLN A 317 7.24 -28.55 2.04
N LEU A 318 7.94 -29.33 2.86
CA LEU A 318 9.39 -29.50 2.78
C LEU A 318 9.82 -30.18 1.48
N LYS A 319 9.17 -31.27 1.09
CA LYS A 319 9.51 -32.04 -0.12
C LYS A 319 9.39 -31.19 -1.38
N VAL A 320 8.26 -30.49 -1.54
CA VAL A 320 8.03 -29.61 -2.70
C VAL A 320 9.04 -28.47 -2.71
N CYS A 321 9.31 -27.86 -1.55
CA CYS A 321 10.23 -26.73 -1.45
C CYS A 321 11.64 -27.11 -1.89
N LYS A 322 12.18 -28.22 -1.36
CA LYS A 322 13.50 -28.74 -1.75
C LYS A 322 13.58 -29.03 -3.25
N GLU A 323 12.60 -29.78 -3.76
CA GLU A 323 12.58 -30.17 -5.17
C GLU A 323 12.41 -28.96 -6.10
N ALA A 324 11.63 -27.95 -5.70
CA ALA A 324 11.46 -26.73 -6.46
C ALA A 324 12.76 -25.93 -6.58
N VAL A 325 13.53 -25.84 -5.49
CA VAL A 325 14.82 -25.14 -5.46
C VAL A 325 15.88 -25.93 -6.24
N GLU A 326 16.03 -27.22 -5.97
CA GLU A 326 17.03 -28.09 -6.61
C GLU A 326 16.86 -28.17 -8.14
N LYS A 327 15.62 -28.25 -8.62
CA LYS A 327 15.32 -28.39 -10.05
C LYS A 327 14.98 -27.07 -10.74
N GLY A 328 15.05 -25.94 -10.05
CA GLY A 328 14.68 -24.63 -10.59
C GLY A 328 13.25 -24.60 -11.15
N LEU A 329 12.29 -25.23 -10.46
CA LEU A 329 10.93 -25.33 -10.95
C LEU A 329 10.24 -23.96 -11.00
N SER A 330 9.47 -23.73 -12.07
CA SER A 330 8.58 -22.57 -12.09
C SER A 330 7.49 -22.69 -11.01
N VAL A 331 6.97 -21.55 -10.56
CA VAL A 331 5.88 -21.50 -9.56
C VAL A 331 4.69 -22.38 -9.97
N ALA A 332 4.37 -22.44 -11.27
CA ALA A 332 3.31 -23.29 -11.78
C ALA A 332 3.63 -24.79 -11.63
N LYS A 333 4.85 -25.21 -12.02
CA LYS A 333 5.30 -26.61 -11.90
C LYS A 333 5.36 -27.08 -10.45
N ALA A 334 5.91 -26.26 -9.55
CA ALA A 334 5.98 -26.59 -8.13
C ALA A 334 4.58 -26.63 -7.46
N LYS A 335 3.65 -25.75 -7.84
CA LYS A 335 2.24 -25.83 -7.41
C LYS A 335 1.56 -27.12 -7.90
N HIS A 336 1.86 -27.55 -9.11
CA HIS A 336 1.34 -28.79 -9.67
C HIS A 336 1.88 -30.01 -8.89
N LEU A 337 3.19 -30.09 -8.67
CA LEU A 337 3.83 -31.13 -7.86
C LEU A 337 3.22 -31.22 -6.46
N ALA A 338 3.04 -30.08 -5.79
CA ALA A 338 2.43 -30.03 -4.48
C ALA A 338 0.99 -30.57 -4.44
N ARG A 339 0.18 -30.25 -5.46
CA ARG A 339 -1.18 -30.78 -5.57
C ARG A 339 -1.17 -32.28 -5.81
N GLN A 340 -0.26 -32.80 -6.63
CA GLN A 340 -0.13 -34.25 -6.86
C GLN A 340 0.23 -34.98 -5.57
N LEU A 341 1.25 -34.50 -4.85
CA LEU A 341 1.68 -35.11 -3.59
C LEU A 341 0.59 -35.04 -2.51
N ALA A 342 -0.11 -33.90 -2.40
CA ALA A 342 -1.19 -33.77 -1.45
C ALA A 342 -2.41 -34.62 -1.79
N SER A 343 -2.78 -34.70 -3.08
CA SER A 343 -3.85 -35.60 -3.53
C SER A 343 -3.52 -37.07 -3.27
N ALA A 344 -2.27 -37.49 -3.51
CA ALA A 344 -1.82 -38.85 -3.20
C ALA A 344 -1.88 -39.16 -1.69
N ALA A 345 -1.70 -38.14 -0.84
CA ALA A 345 -1.81 -38.25 0.62
C ALA A 345 -3.24 -38.03 1.15
N GLY A 346 -4.25 -37.85 0.28
CA GLY A 346 -5.63 -37.56 0.70
C GLY A 346 -5.83 -36.18 1.33
N ILE A 347 -4.87 -35.26 1.15
CA ILE A 347 -4.89 -33.91 1.72
C ILE A 347 -5.49 -32.93 0.73
N ARG A 348 -6.49 -32.16 1.17
CA ARG A 348 -7.08 -31.08 0.38
C ARG A 348 -6.13 -29.88 0.33
N VAL A 349 -5.86 -29.37 -0.88
CA VAL A 349 -5.03 -28.18 -1.10
C VAL A 349 -5.87 -27.06 -1.70
N GLY A 350 -6.04 -25.99 -0.92
CA GLY A 350 -6.80 -24.80 -1.32
C GLY A 350 -8.32 -24.98 -1.27
N SER A 351 -9.04 -23.94 -1.72
CA SER A 351 -10.48 -24.00 -2.00
C SER A 351 -10.78 -25.15 -2.98
N PRO A 352 -12.01 -25.69 -3.01
CA PRO A 352 -12.41 -26.70 -3.99
C PRO A 352 -11.84 -26.33 -5.35
N GLY A 353 -11.16 -27.28 -6.00
CA GLY A 353 -10.56 -27.03 -7.31
C GLY A 353 -11.57 -26.34 -8.22
N ARG A 354 -11.08 -25.42 -9.06
CA ARG A 354 -11.95 -24.73 -10.04
C ARG A 354 -12.78 -25.77 -10.75
N SER A 355 -14.06 -25.49 -10.91
CA SER A 355 -14.92 -26.40 -11.66
C SER A 355 -14.42 -26.49 -13.10
N PRO A 356 -14.62 -27.60 -13.81
CA PRO A 356 -14.28 -27.70 -15.23
C PRO A 356 -14.86 -26.55 -16.07
N ARG A 357 -16.02 -26.03 -15.68
CA ARG A 357 -16.66 -24.86 -16.30
C ARG A 357 -15.85 -23.58 -16.10
N GLU A 358 -15.35 -23.33 -14.90
CA GLU A 358 -14.50 -22.17 -14.61
C GLU A 358 -13.19 -22.24 -15.37
N ASP A 359 -12.54 -23.42 -15.40
CA ASP A 359 -11.31 -23.61 -16.16
C ASP A 359 -11.53 -23.44 -17.67
N TYR A 360 -12.66 -23.90 -18.21
CA TYR A 360 -13.05 -23.64 -19.59
C TYR A 360 -13.22 -22.14 -19.89
N VAL A 361 -13.92 -21.40 -19.02
CA VAL A 361 -14.08 -19.94 -19.16
C VAL A 361 -12.73 -19.23 -19.11
N ILE A 362 -11.83 -19.66 -18.23
CA ILE A 362 -10.49 -19.11 -18.11
C ILE A 362 -9.68 -19.37 -19.38
N LEU A 363 -9.67 -20.62 -19.88
CA LEU A 363 -9.00 -20.96 -21.14
C LEU A 363 -9.50 -20.08 -22.29
N ARG A 364 -10.82 -19.95 -22.46
CA ARG A 364 -11.42 -19.11 -23.51
C ARG A 364 -10.99 -17.65 -23.37
N ASN A 365 -10.97 -17.13 -22.14
CA ASN A 365 -10.52 -15.76 -21.88
C ASN A 365 -9.04 -15.55 -22.19
N TYR A 366 -8.19 -16.54 -21.88
CA TYR A 366 -6.77 -16.49 -22.24
C TYR A 366 -6.57 -16.51 -23.76
N LEU A 367 -7.24 -17.43 -24.47
CA LEU A 367 -7.13 -17.51 -25.93
C LEU A 367 -7.61 -16.23 -26.61
N ARG A 368 -8.73 -15.66 -26.15
CA ARG A 368 -9.23 -14.37 -26.66
C ARG A 368 -8.21 -13.25 -26.46
N LYS A 369 -7.71 -13.07 -25.22
CA LYS A 369 -6.72 -12.02 -24.93
C LYS A 369 -5.41 -12.21 -25.68
N ALA A 370 -4.96 -13.46 -25.84
CA ALA A 370 -3.78 -13.77 -26.64
C ALA A 370 -3.98 -13.38 -28.10
N ASN A 371 -5.16 -13.70 -28.67
CA ASN A 371 -5.51 -13.32 -30.04
C ASN A 371 -5.57 -11.80 -30.21
N GLU A 372 -6.27 -11.08 -29.32
CA GLU A 372 -6.33 -9.60 -29.32
C GLU A 372 -4.91 -8.99 -29.29
N ASN A 373 -4.04 -9.49 -28.40
CA ASN A 373 -2.67 -9.02 -28.32
C ASN A 373 -1.84 -9.32 -29.58
N LEU A 374 -2.05 -10.48 -30.21
CA LEU A 374 -1.35 -10.87 -31.43
C LEU A 374 -1.84 -10.08 -32.64
N GLU A 375 -3.14 -9.82 -32.77
CA GLU A 375 -3.70 -8.98 -33.84
C GLU A 375 -3.02 -7.61 -33.86
N HIS A 376 -2.85 -6.97 -32.71
CA HIS A 376 -2.13 -5.70 -32.61
C HIS A 376 -0.66 -5.77 -33.09
N LEU A 377 -0.01 -6.92 -32.95
CA LEU A 377 1.37 -7.12 -33.41
C LEU A 377 1.43 -7.45 -34.89
N VAL A 378 0.47 -8.23 -35.40
CA VAL A 378 0.38 -8.60 -36.83
C VAL A 378 -0.03 -7.42 -37.69
N ASP A 379 -0.94 -6.56 -37.19
CA ASP A 379 -1.40 -5.36 -37.88
C ASP A 379 -0.41 -4.18 -37.76
N MET A 380 0.71 -4.38 -37.06
CA MET A 380 1.74 -3.35 -36.90
C MET A 380 2.31 -2.96 -38.28
N PRO A 381 2.42 -1.66 -38.60
CA PRO A 381 3.03 -1.21 -39.84
C PRO A 381 4.47 -1.73 -39.98
N HIS A 382 4.85 -2.22 -41.18
CA HIS A 382 6.19 -2.77 -41.43
C HIS A 382 7.33 -1.88 -40.96
N ARG A 383 7.19 -0.56 -41.14
CA ARG A 383 8.19 0.42 -40.66
C ARG A 383 8.40 0.37 -39.14
N ALA A 384 7.35 0.19 -38.35
CA ALA A 384 7.47 0.09 -36.90
C ALA A 384 8.14 -1.23 -36.48
N ILE A 385 7.88 -2.31 -37.22
CA ILE A 385 8.58 -3.59 -37.04
C ILE A 385 10.07 -3.43 -37.36
N ASP A 386 10.41 -2.78 -38.48
CA ASP A 386 11.80 -2.54 -38.87
C ASP A 386 12.54 -1.72 -37.80
N GLU A 387 11.91 -0.67 -37.27
CA GLU A 387 12.46 0.18 -36.20
C GLU A 387 12.70 -0.60 -34.89
N LEU A 388 11.85 -1.58 -34.53
CA LEU A 388 12.05 -2.43 -33.34
C LEU A 388 13.35 -3.24 -33.41
N PHE A 389 13.77 -3.64 -34.61
CA PHE A 389 14.92 -4.52 -34.82
C PHE A 389 16.16 -3.82 -35.40
N GLN A 390 16.05 -2.57 -35.85
CA GLN A 390 17.08 -1.84 -36.61
C GLN A 390 18.47 -1.82 -35.94
N ASN A 391 18.53 -1.84 -34.60
CA ASN A 391 19.76 -1.82 -33.82
C ASN A 391 19.88 -2.98 -32.80
N ARG A 392 19.14 -4.08 -33.03
CA ARG A 392 19.22 -5.25 -32.14
C ARG A 392 20.35 -6.20 -32.56
N PRO A 393 21.12 -6.76 -31.62
CA PRO A 393 22.06 -7.85 -31.89
C PRO A 393 21.39 -9.02 -32.63
N LEU A 394 22.17 -9.76 -33.43
CA LEU A 394 21.66 -10.94 -34.14
C LEU A 394 21.13 -12.02 -33.19
N GLU A 395 21.79 -12.20 -32.05
CA GLU A 395 21.40 -13.15 -31.00
C GLU A 395 20.00 -12.83 -30.45
N ASP A 396 19.72 -11.57 -30.13
CA ASP A 396 18.39 -11.15 -29.65
C ASP A 396 17.29 -11.42 -30.69
N ARG A 397 17.58 -11.18 -31.97
CA ARG A 397 16.63 -11.45 -33.07
C ARG A 397 16.35 -12.94 -33.19
N GLN A 398 17.38 -13.77 -33.11
CA GLN A 398 17.26 -15.24 -33.14
C GLN A 398 16.49 -15.77 -31.93
N ASN A 399 16.71 -15.18 -30.75
CA ASN A 399 15.98 -15.53 -29.54
C ASN A 399 14.48 -15.23 -29.69
N VAL A 400 14.11 -14.06 -30.22
CA VAL A 400 12.70 -13.71 -30.48
C VAL A 400 12.06 -14.69 -31.46
N LEU A 401 12.74 -15.06 -32.55
CA LEU A 401 12.22 -16.05 -33.50
C LEU A 401 11.97 -17.40 -32.83
N LYS A 402 12.93 -17.87 -32.03
CA LYS A 402 12.80 -19.11 -31.27
C LYS A 402 11.63 -19.06 -30.28
N GLU A 403 11.43 -17.93 -29.59
CA GLU A 403 10.30 -17.76 -28.67
C GLU A 403 8.94 -17.84 -29.39
N ILE A 404 8.86 -17.30 -30.61
CA ILE A 404 7.66 -17.39 -31.46
C ILE A 404 7.40 -18.85 -31.87
N ASP A 405 8.42 -19.55 -32.35
CA ASP A 405 8.30 -20.95 -32.77
C ASP A 405 7.90 -21.87 -31.60
N ASP A 406 8.56 -21.72 -30.45
CA ASP A 406 8.26 -22.45 -29.22
C ASP A 406 6.81 -22.21 -28.74
N LEU A 407 6.27 -21.00 -28.95
CA LEU A 407 4.88 -20.67 -28.62
C LEU A 407 3.91 -21.32 -29.60
N ALA A 408 4.21 -21.28 -30.90
CA ALA A 408 3.41 -21.92 -31.94
C ALA A 408 3.31 -23.44 -31.75
N GLU A 409 4.41 -24.08 -31.38
CA GLU A 409 4.44 -25.52 -31.06
C GLU A 409 3.54 -25.83 -29.86
N LYS A 410 3.65 -25.07 -28.76
CA LYS A 410 2.80 -25.27 -27.56
C LYS A 410 1.31 -25.08 -27.85
N LEU A 411 0.96 -24.11 -28.70
CA LEU A 411 -0.43 -23.89 -29.13
C LEU A 411 -0.94 -25.04 -30.00
N THR A 412 -0.09 -25.59 -30.86
CA THR A 412 -0.41 -26.76 -31.69
C THR A 412 -0.65 -28.00 -30.81
N MET A 413 0.24 -28.27 -29.86
CA MET A 413 0.05 -29.36 -28.89
C MET A 413 -1.25 -29.20 -28.10
N LEU A 414 -1.60 -27.97 -27.68
CA LEU A 414 -2.85 -27.70 -26.99
C LEU A 414 -4.07 -27.95 -27.88
N ARG A 415 -4.02 -27.53 -29.15
CA ARG A 415 -5.07 -27.80 -30.14
C ARG A 415 -5.30 -29.29 -30.29
N ASP A 416 -4.25 -30.07 -30.50
CA ASP A 416 -4.35 -31.52 -30.71
C ASP A 416 -4.92 -32.21 -29.47
N GLN A 417 -4.53 -31.76 -28.27
CA GLN A 417 -5.11 -32.24 -27.01
C GLN A 417 -6.60 -31.95 -26.87
N VAL A 418 -7.08 -30.81 -27.38
CA VAL A 418 -8.51 -30.47 -27.37
C VAL A 418 -9.25 -31.32 -28.42
N ASP A 419 -8.69 -31.45 -29.63
CA ASP A 419 -9.29 -32.17 -30.75
C ASP A 419 -9.50 -33.67 -30.45
N LEU A 420 -8.49 -34.31 -29.86
CA LEU A 420 -8.58 -35.70 -29.38
C LEU A 420 -9.74 -35.93 -28.41
N ARG A 421 -10.14 -34.91 -27.62
CA ARG A 421 -11.20 -35.01 -26.61
C ARG A 421 -12.56 -34.60 -27.13
N THR A 422 -12.63 -33.84 -28.24
CA THR A 422 -13.88 -33.52 -28.94
C THR A 422 -14.31 -34.65 -29.88
N THR A 423 -13.36 -35.35 -30.49
CA THR A 423 -13.62 -36.49 -31.41
C THR A 423 -14.03 -37.78 -30.70
N VAL A 424 -13.55 -38.04 -29.48
CA VAL A 424 -13.97 -39.22 -28.69
C VAL A 424 -15.43 -39.12 -28.24
N ARG A 425 -15.95 -37.90 -28.01
CA ARG A 425 -17.32 -37.67 -27.54
C ARG A 425 -18.39 -37.73 -28.62
N SER A 426 -18.02 -37.84 -29.90
CA SER A 426 -18.98 -37.91 -31.01
C SER A 426 -19.22 -39.34 -31.52
N LYS A 427 -18.67 -40.36 -30.83
CA LYS A 427 -18.82 -41.78 -31.18
C LYS A 427 -19.64 -42.61 -30.18
N ASP A 428 -20.04 -42.00 -29.07
CA ASP A 428 -21.04 -42.50 -28.11
C ASP A 428 -22.30 -41.62 -28.24
#